data_AF-G7HVB5-F1
#
_entry.id   AF-G7HVB5-F1
#
_cell.length_a   1.000
_cell.length_b   1.000
_cell.length_c   1.000
_cell.angle_alpha   90.00
_cell.angle_beta   90.00
_cell.angle_gamma   90.00
#
_symmetry.space_group_name_H-M   'P 1'
#
loop_
_entity.id
_entity.type
_entity.pdbx_description
1 polymer ?
#
loop_
_entity_poly.entity_id
_entity_poly.type
_entity_poly.pdbx_seq_one_letter_code
_entity_poly.pdbx_strand_id
1 'polypeptide(L)'
;MDISVDLSVLFYPSQWKEVLEELPRLSEQAGVVVDNIAVEVLYSACETDNVLVNEYWMRHGTAPAGAQVYRIIVNGSSTLPLNKCAAAVAEAFPAETTWYGTAEIGHTEFGLGTTLAWTKSP
;
A
#
# COMPACT_ATOMS: atom_id res chain seq x y z
N MET A 1 -8.87 -17.49 -2.85
CA MET A 1 -8.63 -17.44 -1.39
C MET A 1 -8.82 -16.00 -0.97
N ASP A 2 -9.63 -15.75 0.04
CA ASP A 2 -9.82 -14.39 0.56
C ASP A 2 -8.57 -13.96 1.31
N ILE A 3 -8.13 -12.74 1.05
CA ILE A 3 -6.89 -12.20 1.60
C ILE A 3 -7.06 -10.75 2.02
N SER A 4 -6.21 -10.36 2.97
CA SER A 4 -5.94 -8.98 3.32
C SER A 4 -4.45 -8.72 3.15
N VAL A 5 -4.10 -7.70 2.39
CA VAL A 5 -2.73 -7.22 2.24
C VAL A 5 -2.61 -5.92 3.03
N ASP A 6 -1.63 -5.83 3.91
CA ASP A 6 -1.40 -4.67 4.78
C ASP A 6 0.03 -4.16 4.60
N LEU A 7 0.16 -2.98 4.00
CA LEU A 7 1.43 -2.38 3.61
C LEU A 7 1.62 -1.03 4.29
N SER A 8 2.80 -0.81 4.84
CA SER A 8 3.30 0.54 5.12
C SER A 8 4.11 1.02 3.92
N VAL A 9 3.75 2.18 3.37
CA VAL A 9 4.28 2.69 2.11
C VAL A 9 4.64 4.17 2.23
N LEU A 10 5.79 4.55 1.68
CA LEU A 10 6.22 5.94 1.60
C LEU A 10 5.73 6.55 0.28
N PHE A 11 4.82 7.52 0.35
CA PHE A 11 4.29 8.22 -0.83
C PHE A 11 4.31 9.74 -0.67
N TYR A 12 4.37 10.42 -1.81
CA TYR A 12 4.02 11.83 -1.91
C TYR A 12 2.50 11.97 -2.04
N PRO A 13 1.86 12.93 -1.36
CA PRO A 13 0.42 13.16 -1.48
C PRO A 13 -0.07 13.33 -2.93
N SER A 14 0.79 13.86 -3.81
CA SER A 14 0.49 14.05 -5.24
C SER A 14 0.34 12.75 -6.03
N GLN A 15 0.86 11.62 -5.54
CA GLN A 15 0.81 10.33 -6.22
C GLN A 15 -0.53 9.60 -6.01
N TRP A 16 -1.31 9.99 -5.01
CA TRP A 16 -2.51 9.24 -4.60
C TRP A 16 -3.56 9.08 -5.67
N LYS A 17 -3.76 10.12 -6.50
CA LYS A 17 -4.77 10.07 -7.56
C LYS A 17 -4.47 8.93 -8.53
N GLU A 18 -3.23 8.88 -9.03
CA GLU A 18 -2.78 7.85 -9.97
C GLU A 18 -2.78 6.46 -9.31
N VAL A 19 -2.30 6.36 -8.07
CA VAL A 19 -2.31 5.09 -7.32
C VAL A 19 -3.73 4.53 -7.19
N LEU A 20 -4.72 5.33 -6.79
CA LEU A 20 -6.09 4.83 -6.62
C LEU A 20 -6.78 4.49 -7.95
N GLU A 21 -6.39 5.13 -9.04
CA GLU A 21 -6.90 4.83 -10.39
C GLU A 21 -6.34 3.48 -10.91
N GLU A 22 -5.07 3.19 -10.64
CA GLU A 22 -4.38 2.03 -11.23
C GLU A 22 -4.27 0.81 -10.30
N LEU A 23 -4.28 0.98 -8.98
CA LEU A 23 -4.04 -0.11 -8.02
C LEU A 23 -4.96 -1.31 -8.22
N PRO A 24 -6.30 -1.15 -8.37
CA PRO A 24 -7.19 -2.29 -8.57
C PRO A 24 -6.84 -3.06 -9.85
N ARG A 25 -6.64 -2.34 -10.97
CA ARG A 25 -6.38 -2.91 -12.29
C ARG A 25 -5.05 -3.64 -12.34
N LEU A 26 -3.99 -3.03 -11.81
CA LEU A 26 -2.64 -3.61 -11.81
C LEU A 26 -2.53 -4.78 -10.82
N SER A 27 -3.15 -4.69 -9.64
CA SER A 27 -3.21 -5.80 -8.69
C SER A 27 -3.91 -7.01 -9.30
N GLU A 28 -5.00 -6.79 -10.04
CA GLU A 28 -5.73 -7.88 -10.70
C GLU A 28 -4.88 -8.55 -11.79
N GLN A 29 -4.14 -7.77 -12.59
CA GLN A 29 -3.17 -8.28 -13.55
C GLN A 29 -2.05 -9.10 -12.90
N ALA A 30 -1.66 -8.73 -11.67
CA ALA A 30 -0.69 -9.46 -10.87
C ALA A 30 -1.29 -10.68 -10.14
N GLY A 31 -2.62 -10.90 -10.19
CA GLY A 31 -3.31 -12.05 -9.61
C GLY A 31 -4.01 -11.79 -8.27
N VAL A 32 -4.20 -10.53 -7.88
CA VAL A 32 -4.95 -10.10 -6.69
C VAL A 32 -6.18 -9.29 -7.12
N VAL A 33 -7.37 -9.86 -6.97
CA VAL A 33 -8.63 -9.16 -7.20
C VAL A 33 -8.93 -8.30 -5.98
N VAL A 34 -9.07 -6.99 -6.18
CA VAL A 34 -9.31 -6.00 -5.12
C VAL A 34 -10.81 -5.79 -4.92
N ASP A 35 -11.29 -5.92 -3.68
CA ASP A 35 -12.66 -5.59 -3.30
C ASP A 35 -12.74 -4.19 -2.67
N ASN A 36 -11.73 -3.80 -1.89
CA ASN A 36 -11.61 -2.45 -1.36
C ASN A 36 -10.16 -2.08 -1.02
N ILE A 37 -9.92 -0.77 -0.90
CA ILE A 37 -8.66 -0.17 -0.49
C ILE A 37 -8.94 0.80 0.64
N ALA A 38 -8.31 0.58 1.77
CA ALA A 38 -8.36 1.45 2.94
C ALA A 38 -6.98 2.06 3.21
N VAL A 39 -6.97 3.33 3.60
CA VAL A 39 -5.75 4.13 3.76
C VAL A 39 -5.78 4.89 5.08
N GLU A 40 -4.66 4.88 5.79
CA GLU A 40 -4.42 5.67 6.99
C GLU A 40 -3.08 6.39 6.86
N VAL A 41 -3.02 7.67 7.25
CA VAL A 41 -1.76 8.42 7.31
C VAL A 41 -1.13 8.16 8.67
N LEU A 42 0.02 7.48 8.72
CA LEU A 42 0.68 7.14 9.97
C LEU A 42 1.61 8.26 10.44
N TYR A 43 2.47 8.77 9.54
CA TYR A 43 3.53 9.71 9.90
C TYR A 43 3.85 10.68 8.76
N SER A 44 4.32 11.87 9.13
CA SER A 44 5.02 12.78 8.20
C SER A 44 6.48 12.39 8.11
N ALA A 45 7.05 12.32 6.90
CA ALA A 45 8.45 11.90 6.70
C ALA A 45 9.50 12.91 7.21
N CYS A 46 9.07 14.05 7.79
CA CYS A 46 9.96 14.96 8.53
C CYS A 46 10.44 14.37 9.86
N GLU A 47 9.80 13.32 10.36
CA GLU A 47 10.19 12.64 11.60
C GLU A 47 11.28 11.60 11.31
N THR A 48 12.42 11.74 11.97
CA THR A 48 13.70 11.09 11.62
C THR A 48 13.87 9.66 12.15
N ASP A 49 12.78 8.98 12.51
CA ASP A 49 12.83 7.60 13.02
C ASP A 49 11.75 6.71 12.40
N ASN A 50 11.76 6.60 11.08
CA ASN A 50 10.92 5.67 10.34
C ASN A 50 11.76 4.84 9.37
N VAL A 51 11.57 3.52 9.39
CA VAL A 51 12.34 2.57 8.56
C VAL A 51 12.25 2.88 7.06
N LEU A 52 11.09 3.31 6.56
CA LEU A 52 10.90 3.66 5.15
C LEU A 52 11.63 4.95 4.78
N VAL A 53 11.68 5.92 5.70
CA VAL A 53 12.42 7.17 5.50
C VAL A 53 13.92 6.89 5.48
N ASN A 54 14.40 6.03 6.38
CA ASN A 54 15.80 5.61 6.44
C ASN A 54 16.21 4.85 5.17
N GLU A 55 15.38 3.91 4.70
CA GLU A 55 15.62 3.17 3.47
C GLU A 55 15.64 4.09 2.24
N TYR A 56 14.69 5.04 2.15
CA TYR A 56 14.69 6.05 1.08
C TYR A 56 15.99 6.86 1.09
N TRP A 57 16.43 7.34 2.25
CA TRP A 57 17.71 8.05 2.40
C TRP A 57 18.90 7.21 1.94
N MET A 58 18.96 5.94 2.31
CA MET A 58 20.04 5.04 1.89
C MET A 58 20.08 4.83 0.37
N ARG A 59 18.90 4.77 -0.28
CA ARG A 59 18.78 4.56 -1.73
C ARG A 59 19.06 5.83 -2.54
N HIS A 60 18.56 6.98 -2.10
CA HIS A 60 18.55 8.23 -2.88
C HIS A 60 19.52 9.30 -2.37
N GLY A 61 20.15 9.11 -1.21
CA GLY A 61 21.10 10.05 -0.61
C GLY A 61 20.51 11.36 -0.11
N THR A 62 19.18 11.50 -0.12
CA THR A 62 18.45 12.71 0.29
C THR A 62 17.15 12.36 1.01
N ALA A 63 16.59 13.32 1.75
CA ALA A 63 15.33 13.14 2.44
C ALA A 63 14.12 13.14 1.50
N PRO A 64 13.11 12.29 1.75
CA PRO A 64 11.85 12.32 1.03
C PRO A 64 10.97 13.48 1.52
N ALA A 65 11.43 14.72 1.33
CA ALA A 65 10.77 15.91 1.84
C ALA A 65 9.36 16.06 1.25
N GLY A 66 8.34 16.14 2.12
CA GLY A 66 6.93 16.23 1.72
C GLY A 66 6.25 14.87 1.47
N ALA A 67 6.98 13.76 1.58
CA ALA A 67 6.37 12.44 1.62
C ALA A 67 5.72 12.15 2.99
N GLN A 68 4.82 11.18 3.00
CA GLN A 68 4.15 10.66 4.19
C GLN A 68 4.22 9.14 4.16
N VAL A 69 4.18 8.53 5.34
CA VAL A 69 4.02 7.08 5.48
C VAL A 69 2.54 6.78 5.62
N TYR A 70 2.04 5.95 4.73
CA TYR A 70 0.67 5.49 4.72
C TYR A 70 0.60 4.01 5.06
N ARG A 71 -0.41 3.62 5.82
CA ARG A 71 -0.86 2.23 5.86
C ARG A 71 -1.90 2.04 4.77
N ILE A 72 -1.72 1.03 3.94
CA ILE A 72 -2.62 0.66 2.85
C ILE A 72 -3.07 -0.77 3.09
N ILE A 73 -4.37 -0.93 3.27
CA ILE A 73 -5.02 -2.23 3.45
C ILE A 73 -5.81 -2.52 2.18
N VAL A 74 -5.47 -3.62 1.52
CA VAL A 74 -6.18 -4.13 0.34
C VAL A 74 -6.85 -5.43 0.73
N ASN A 75 -8.19 -5.42 0.80
CA ASN A 75 -8.95 -6.64 0.96
C ASN A 75 -9.45 -7.13 -0.39
N GLY A 76 -9.48 -8.45 -0.56
CA GLY A 76 -9.98 -9.05 -1.77
C GLY A 76 -9.71 -10.55 -1.82
N SER A 77 -9.41 -11.05 -3.02
CA SER A 77 -9.11 -12.46 -3.21
C SER A 77 -7.93 -12.68 -4.15
N SER A 78 -7.25 -13.81 -3.99
CA SER A 78 -6.13 -14.19 -4.86
C SER A 78 -6.06 -15.70 -5.09
N THR A 79 -5.39 -16.06 -6.20
CA THR A 79 -4.97 -17.43 -6.52
C THR A 79 -3.47 -17.64 -6.30
N LEU A 80 -2.72 -16.58 -5.95
CA LEU A 80 -1.31 -16.66 -5.64
C LEU A 80 -1.06 -17.38 -4.30
N PRO A 81 0.14 -17.94 -4.10
CA PRO A 81 0.62 -18.26 -2.76
C PRO A 81 0.60 -17.01 -1.86
N LEU A 82 0.14 -17.13 -0.61
CA LEU A 82 -0.08 -16.00 0.29
C LEU A 82 1.15 -15.08 0.42
N ASN A 83 2.35 -15.67 0.49
CA ASN A 83 3.61 -14.93 0.59
C ASN A 83 4.00 -14.13 -0.67
N LYS A 84 3.20 -14.19 -1.74
CA LYS A 84 3.38 -13.39 -2.96
C LYS A 84 2.39 -12.25 -3.09
N CYS A 85 1.28 -12.27 -2.35
CA CYS A 85 0.20 -11.29 -2.50
C CYS A 85 0.64 -9.85 -2.17
N ALA A 86 1.43 -9.67 -1.11
CA ALA A 86 1.93 -8.35 -0.72
C ALA A 86 2.80 -7.71 -1.82
N ALA A 87 3.71 -8.49 -2.40
CA ALA A 87 4.54 -8.03 -3.51
C ALA A 87 3.70 -7.74 -4.77
N ALA A 88 2.72 -8.58 -5.09
CA ALA A 88 1.83 -8.37 -6.24
C ALA A 88 1.03 -7.07 -6.14
N VAL A 89 0.54 -6.71 -4.95
CA VAL A 89 -0.10 -5.40 -4.71
C VAL A 89 0.91 -4.27 -4.82
N ALA A 90 2.11 -4.45 -4.26
CA ALA A 90 3.12 -3.39 -4.28
C ALA A 90 3.72 -3.13 -5.67
N GLU A 91 3.68 -4.11 -6.58
CA GLU A 91 4.06 -3.95 -7.99
C GLU A 91 3.15 -2.96 -8.75
N ALA A 92 1.96 -2.67 -8.22
CA ALA A 92 1.06 -1.67 -8.77
C ALA A 92 1.37 -0.23 -8.33
N PHE A 93 2.33 -0.03 -7.41
CA PHE A 93 2.81 1.29 -7.03
C PHE A 93 3.81 1.85 -8.05
N PRO A 94 4.05 3.18 -8.04
CA PRO A 94 5.14 3.78 -8.80
C PRO A 94 6.47 3.06 -8.60
N ALA A 95 7.31 3.03 -9.64
CA ALA A 95 8.62 2.40 -9.56
C ALA A 95 9.45 2.95 -8.39
N GLU A 96 10.25 2.08 -7.76
CA GLU A 96 11.13 2.40 -6.63
C GLU A 96 10.39 2.83 -5.34
N THR A 97 9.07 2.70 -5.29
CA THR A 97 8.29 2.92 -4.05
C THR A 97 8.88 2.08 -2.91
N THR A 98 9.13 2.74 -1.77
CA THR A 98 9.65 2.09 -0.57
C THR A 98 8.48 1.62 0.29
N TRP A 99 8.43 0.33 0.60
CA TRP A 99 7.33 -0.28 1.34
C TRP A 99 7.79 -1.50 2.15
N TYR A 100 7.01 -1.85 3.18
CA TYR A 100 7.06 -3.16 3.83
C TYR A 100 5.64 -3.59 4.20
N GLY A 101 5.42 -4.88 4.40
CA GLY A 101 4.11 -5.39 4.79
C GLY A 101 3.96 -6.88 4.50
N THR A 102 2.76 -7.40 4.78
CA THR A 102 2.44 -8.82 4.62
C THR A 102 1.06 -9.01 4.02
N ALA A 103 0.72 -10.27 3.79
CA ALA A 103 -0.62 -10.70 3.44
C ALA A 103 -1.08 -11.77 4.41
N GLU A 104 -2.34 -11.70 4.81
CA GLU A 104 -3.01 -12.64 5.70
C GLU A 104 -4.25 -13.23 5.01
N ILE A 105 -4.71 -14.39 5.47
CA ILE A 105 -5.96 -14.99 5.00
C ILE A 105 -7.14 -14.26 5.64
N GLY A 106 -8.16 -13.97 4.85
CA GLY A 106 -9.41 -13.37 5.32
C GLY A 106 -9.49 -11.88 5.03
N HIS A 107 -10.05 -11.13 5.97
CA HIS A 107 -10.39 -9.71 5.80
C HIS A 107 -9.91 -8.91 7.00
N THR A 108 -9.35 -7.72 6.75
CA THR A 108 -9.02 -6.75 7.80
C THR A 108 -10.10 -5.69 7.86
N GLU A 109 -10.79 -5.62 9.01
CA GLU A 109 -11.72 -4.55 9.35
C GLU A 109 -10.97 -3.23 9.61
N PHE A 110 -11.59 -2.10 9.27
CA PHE A 110 -10.95 -0.79 9.40
C PHE A 110 -11.20 -0.15 10.77
N GLY A 111 -10.14 0.40 11.36
CA GLY A 111 -10.22 1.14 12.62
C GLY A 111 -10.71 2.58 12.43
N LEU A 112 -11.03 3.25 13.55
CA LEU A 112 -11.27 4.69 13.54
C LEU A 112 -10.01 5.43 13.05
N GLY A 113 -10.17 6.28 12.03
CA GLY A 113 -9.06 7.03 11.42
C GLY A 113 -8.59 6.48 10.07
N THR A 114 -9.01 5.27 9.70
CA THR A 114 -8.77 4.69 8.38
C THR A 114 -9.87 5.12 7.39
N THR A 115 -9.48 5.62 6.22
CA THR A 115 -10.40 6.04 5.15
C THR A 115 -10.58 4.91 4.14
N LEU A 116 -11.82 4.56 3.80
CA LEU A 116 -12.13 3.72 2.65
C LEU A 116 -11.89 4.53 1.37
N ALA A 117 -10.69 4.41 0.80
CA ALA A 117 -10.24 5.22 -0.33
C ALA A 117 -10.81 4.73 -1.67
N TRP A 118 -11.12 3.44 -1.75
CA TRP A 118 -11.75 2.84 -2.92
C TRP A 118 -12.56 1.60 -2.53
N THR A 119 -13.63 1.35 -3.25
CA THR A 119 -14.41 0.11 -3.15
C THR A 119 -14.84 -0.32 -4.53
N LYS A 120 -14.87 -1.63 -4.77
CA LYS A 120 -15.43 -2.20 -5.99
C LYS A 120 -16.91 -1.84 -6.06
N SER A 121 -17.35 -1.31 -7.20
CA SER A 121 -18.76 -1.12 -7.47
C SER A 121 -19.48 -2.48 -7.49
N PRO A 122 -20.70 -2.57 -6.94
CA PRO A 122 -21.48 -3.81 -6.95
C PRO A 122 -21.86 -4.29 -8.36
#